data_AF-C7QCC2-F1
#
_entry.id   AF-C7QCC2-F1
#
_cell.length_a   1.000
_cell.length_b   1.000
_cell.length_c   1.000
_cell.angle_alpha   90.00
_cell.angle_beta   90.00
_cell.angle_gamma   90.00
#
_symmetry.space_group_name_H-M   'P 1'
#
loop_
_entity.id
_entity.type
_entity.pdbx_description
1 polymer ?
#
loop_
_entity_poly.entity_id
_entity_poly.type
_entity_poly.pdbx_seq_one_letter_code
_entity_poly.pdbx_strand_id
1 'polypeptide(L)' 'MSSSHDEDHGSTPAAWTAVFLCIIGFLIGGAGLVTAVPALAVVGGAIAVLSPIVGKAMSAMGLGAPAK' A
#
# COMPACT_ATOMS: atom_id res chain seq x y z
N MET A 1 2.90 -37.05 2.84
CA MET A 1 2.38 -35.73 3.20
C MET A 1 3.35 -34.69 2.66
N SER A 2 3.04 -34.08 1.51
CA SER A 2 3.80 -32.93 1.03
C SER A 2 3.51 -31.79 2.01
N SER A 3 4.52 -31.27 2.72
CA SER A 3 4.37 -29.98 3.40
C SER A 3 4.33 -28.92 2.30
N SER A 4 3.13 -28.50 1.90
CA SER A 4 3.01 -27.27 1.11
C SER A 4 3.35 -26.11 2.04
N HIS A 5 4.58 -25.63 1.92
CA HIS A 5 5.00 -24.34 2.46
C HIS A 5 4.32 -23.28 1.58
N ASP A 6 3.00 -23.12 1.72
CA ASP A 6 2.25 -22.07 1.05
C ASP A 6 2.60 -20.75 1.76
N GLU A 7 3.75 -20.19 1.38
CA GLU A 7 4.21 -18.87 1.79
C GLU A 7 3.33 -17.82 1.09
N ASP A 8 2.12 -17.62 1.62
CA ASP A 8 1.25 -16.53 1.19
C ASP A 8 1.93 -15.19 1.54
N HIS A 9 2.73 -14.66 0.60
CA HIS A 9 3.55 -13.44 0.74
C HIS A 9 2.74 -12.13 0.78
N GLY A 10 1.51 -12.18 1.28
CA GLY A 10 0.60 -11.05 1.19
C GLY A 10 0.18 -10.75 -0.25
N SER A 11 0.09 -11.76 -1.11
CA SER A 11 -0.45 -11.66 -2.48
C SER A 11 -1.97 -11.44 -2.51
N THR A 12 -2.51 -10.69 -1.55
CA THR A 12 -3.93 -10.37 -1.44
C THR A 12 -4.24 -9.04 -2.11
N PRO A 13 -5.46 -8.85 -2.66
CA PRO A 13 -5.85 -7.57 -3.24
C PRO A 13 -5.71 -6.39 -2.27
N ALA A 14 -6.02 -6.59 -0.98
CA ALA A 14 -5.88 -5.54 0.03
C ALA A 14 -4.42 -5.12 0.25
N ALA A 15 -3.51 -6.08 0.34
CA ALA A 15 -2.09 -5.81 0.53
C ALA A 15 -1.48 -5.14 -0.70
N TRP A 16 -1.76 -5.65 -1.91
CA TRP A 16 -1.23 -5.07 -3.14
C TRP A 16 -1.76 -3.65 -3.39
N THR A 17 -3.03 -3.38 -3.04
CA THR A 17 -3.60 -2.03 -3.15
C THR A 17 -2.90 -1.06 -2.20
N ALA A 18 -2.68 -1.46 -0.94
CA ALA A 18 -1.96 -0.63 0.02
C ALA A 18 -0.53 -0.33 -0.44
N VAL A 19 0.19 -1.35 -0.93
CA VAL A 19 1.57 -1.19 -1.44
C VAL A 19 1.59 -0.26 -2.65
N PHE A 20 0.69 -0.46 -3.61
CA PHE A 20 0.65 0.35 -4.83
C PHE A 20 0.35 1.82 -4.53
N LEU A 21 -0.62 2.09 -3.65
CA LEU A 21 -0.91 3.46 -3.19
C LEU A 21 0.29 4.07 -2.47
N CYS A 22 0.97 3.31 -1.63
CA CYS A 22 2.17 3.77 -0.93
C CYS A 22 3.27 4.15 -1.93
N ILE A 23 3.54 3.29 -2.92
CA ILE A 23 4.52 3.55 -3.98
C ILE A 23 4.16 4.82 -4.74
N ILE A 24 2.91 4.99 -5.18
CA ILE A 24 2.47 6.20 -5.89
C ILE A 24 2.67 7.44 -5.02
N GLY A 25 2.27 7.39 -3.75
CA GLY A 25 2.46 8.49 -2.81
C GLY A 25 3.93 8.88 -2.67
N PHE A 26 4.82 7.89 -2.55
CA PHE A 26 6.27 8.12 -2.49
C PHE A 26 6.84 8.67 -3.79
N LEU A 27 6.39 8.18 -4.96
CA LEU A 27 6.85 8.70 -6.25
C LEU A 27 6.43 10.15 -6.46
N ILE A 28 5.17 10.49 -6.16
CA ILE A 28 4.64 11.86 -6.24
C ILE A 28 5.37 12.75 -5.23
N GLY A 29 5.49 12.28 -3.98
CA GLY A 29 6.12 13.04 -2.91
C GLY A 29 7.60 13.30 -3.17
N GLY A 30 8.32 12.26 -3.59
CA GLY A 30 9.73 12.34 -3.97
C GLY A 30 9.96 13.25 -5.17
N ALA A 31 9.11 13.17 -6.21
CA ALA A 31 9.16 14.10 -7.33
C ALA A 31 8.94 15.55 -6.87
N GLY A 32 8.01 15.79 -5.93
CA GLY A 32 7.78 17.10 -5.33
C GLY A 32 8.99 17.65 -4.58
N LEU A 33 9.69 16.79 -3.83
CA LEU A 33 10.93 17.17 -3.15
C LEU A 33 12.07 17.49 -4.14
N VAL A 34 12.26 16.66 -5.17
CA VAL A 34 13.31 16.85 -6.20
C VAL A 34 13.08 18.11 -7.04
N THR A 35 11.84 18.41 -7.37
CA THR A 35 11.47 19.57 -8.20
C THR A 35 11.21 20.84 -7.38
N ALA A 36 11.39 20.79 -6.06
CA ALA A 36 11.08 21.89 -5.13
C ALA A 36 9.64 22.42 -5.27
N VAL A 37 8.68 21.52 -5.45
CA VAL A 37 7.23 21.81 -5.50
C VAL A 37 6.58 21.31 -4.20
N PRO A 38 6.42 22.16 -3.16
CA PRO A 38 5.98 21.71 -1.84
C PRO A 38 4.59 21.09 -1.84
N ALA A 39 3.68 21.60 -2.68
CA ALA A 39 2.33 21.06 -2.82
C ALA A 39 2.35 19.58 -3.25
N LEU A 40 3.25 19.21 -4.18
CA LEU A 40 3.37 17.85 -4.67
C LEU A 40 3.96 16.92 -3.60
N ALA A 41 4.91 17.42 -2.81
CA ALA A 41 5.46 16.70 -1.65
C ALA A 41 4.38 16.38 -0.61
N VAL A 42 3.52 17.36 -0.29
CA VAL A 42 2.40 17.19 0.64
C VAL A 42 1.35 16.21 0.11
N VAL A 43 0.97 16.34 -1.16
CA VAL A 43 0.00 15.43 -1.79
C VAL A 43 0.52 13.99 -1.79
N GLY A 44 1.77 13.77 -2.19
CA GLY A 44 2.38 12.44 -2.16
C GLY A 44 2.45 11.86 -0.76
N GLY A 45 2.86 12.66 0.23
CA GLY A 45 2.86 12.27 1.64
C GLY A 45 1.46 11.88 2.16
N ALA A 46 0.44 12.66 1.81
CA ALA A 46 -0.94 12.35 2.17
C ALA A 46 -1.40 11.01 1.58
N ILE A 47 -1.11 10.74 0.31
CA ILE A 47 -1.44 9.45 -0.34
C ILE A 47 -0.73 8.29 0.36
N ALA A 48 0.57 8.44 0.68
CA ALA A 48 1.33 7.41 1.38
C ALA A 48 0.75 7.09 2.76
N VAL A 49 0.33 8.10 3.52
CA VAL A 49 -0.31 7.93 4.85
C VAL A 49 -1.70 7.31 4.74
N LEU A 50 -2.48 7.62 3.69
CA LEU A 50 -3.79 7.02 3.45
C LEU A 50 -3.72 5.56 3.00
N SER A 51 -2.60 5.12 2.41
CA SER A 51 -2.44 3.76 1.88
C SER A 51 -2.71 2.62 2.89
N PRO A 52 -2.19 2.61 4.14
CA PRO A 52 -2.55 1.58 5.11
C PRO A 52 -4.03 1.62 5.51
N ILE A 53 -4.66 2.81 5.52
CA ILE A 53 -6.08 2.94 5.86
C ILE A 53 -6.94 2.23 4.81
N VAL A 54 -6.63 2.43 3.52
CA VAL A 54 -7.30 1.73 2.42
C VAL A 54 -7.08 0.22 2.51
N GLY A 55 -5.84 -0.23 2.76
CA GLY A 55 -5.54 -1.66 2.92
C GLY A 55 -6.29 -2.31 4.08
N LYS A 56 -6.43 -1.61 5.21
CA LYS A 56 -7.21 -2.08 6.37
C LYS A 56 -8.71 -2.14 6.05
N ALA A 57 -9.25 -1.12 5.37
CA ALA A 57 -10.64 -1.12 4.92
C ALA A 57 -10.93 -2.29 3.98
N MET A 58 -10.05 -2.56 3.00
CA MET A 58 -10.18 -3.70 2.09
C MET A 58 -10.07 -5.05 2.80
N SER A 59 -9.17 -5.15 3.78
CA SER A 59 -9.05 -6.36 4.60
C SER A 59 -10.32 -6.62 5.41
N ALA A 60 -10.96 -5.57 5.95
CA ALA A 60 -12.25 -5.67 6.64
C ALA A 60 -13.40 -6.10 5.71
N MET A 61 -13.27 -5.85 4.40
CA MET A 61 -14.21 -6.32 3.38
C MET A 61 -13.92 -7.76 2.89
N GLY A 62 -12.97 -8.47 3.50
CA GLY A 62 -12.62 -9.85 3.11
C GLY A 62 -11.66 -9.96 1.93
N LEU A 63 -11.05 -8.86 1.49
CA LEU A 63 -10.05 -8.84 0.41
C LEU A 63 -8.61 -9.00 0.92
N GLY A 64 -8.45 -9.21 2.23
CA GLY A 64 -7.17 -9.42 2.90
C GLY A 64 -6.81 -10.90 3.01
N ALA A 65 -5.68 -11.18 3.66
CA ALA A 65 -5.29 -12.55 3.97
C ALA A 65 -6.34 -13.19 4.89
N PRO A 66 -6.61 -14.51 4.74
CA PRO A 66 -7.48 -15.21 5.68
C PRO A 66 -6.93 -15.05 7.10
N ALA A 67 -7.83 -14.83 8.06
CA ALA A 67 -7.45 -14.85 9.46
C ALA A 67 -6.86 -16.23 9.78
N LYS A 68 -5.64 -16.25 10.30
CA LYS A 68 -5.03 -17.46 10.86
C LYS A 68 -5.70 -17.84 12.17
#